data_AF-A0A132MZD0-F1
#
_entry.id   AF-A0A132MZD0-F1
#
_cell.length_a   1.000
_cell.length_b   1.000
_cell.length_c   1.000
_cell.angle_alpha   90.00
_cell.angle_beta   90.00
_cell.angle_gamma   90.00
#
_symmetry.space_group_name_H-M   'P 1'
#
loop_
_entity.id
_entity.type
_entity.pdbx_description
1 polymer ?
#
loop_
_entity_poly.entity_id
_entity_poly.type
_entity_poly.pdbx_seq_one_letter_code
_entity_poly.pdbx_strand_id
1 'polypeptide(L)' 'MNITDYATADEAAELLGIKRRSLYTYVRRLKDFPQPVKIGRTLLFDRQTLINWRAKHPARRKRDSPPA' A
#
# COMPACT_ATOMS: atom_id res chain seq x y z
N MET A 1 6.01 22.15 -1.22
CA MET A 1 5.85 20.72 -0.90
C MET A 1 4.50 20.57 -0.25
N ASN A 2 3.50 20.07 -0.99
CA ASN A 2 2.16 19.88 -0.45
C ASN A 2 2.17 18.61 0.40
N ILE A 3 1.89 18.74 1.69
CA ILE A 3 1.87 17.62 2.64
C ILE A 3 0.80 16.58 2.25
N THR A 4 -0.16 16.96 1.40
CA THR A 4 -1.19 16.09 0.83
C THR A 4 -0.66 15.02 -0.12
N ASP A 5 0.58 15.13 -0.61
CA ASP A 5 1.14 14.15 -1.56
C ASP A 5 1.60 12.86 -0.87
N TYR A 6 1.82 12.92 0.45
CA TYR A 6 2.28 11.81 1.26
C TYR A 6 1.18 11.26 2.15
N ALA A 7 1.24 9.95 2.40
CA ALA A 7 0.37 9.21 3.30
C ALA A 7 1.22 8.58 4.40
N THR A 8 0.71 8.62 5.63
CA THR A 8 1.20 7.79 6.72
C THR A 8 0.93 6.31 6.44
N ALA A 9 1.52 5.41 7.24
CA ALA A 9 1.28 3.97 7.09
C ALA A 9 -0.19 3.56 7.27
N ASP A 10 -0.99 4.29 8.05
CA ASP A 10 -2.43 4.01 8.18
C ASP A 10 -3.17 4.42 6.92
N GLU A 11 -2.99 5.66 6.46
CA GLU A 11 -3.62 6.16 5.24
C GLU A 11 -3.21 5.36 4.01
N ALA A 12 -1.94 4.94 3.92
CA ALA A 12 -1.46 4.08 2.85
C ALA A 12 -2.17 2.72 2.84
N ALA A 13 -2.44 2.16 4.01
CA ALA A 13 -3.17 0.90 4.14
C ALA A 13 -4.63 1.07 3.71
N GLU A 14 -5.26 2.18 4.09
CA GLU A 14 -6.63 2.54 3.67
C GLU A 14 -6.73 2.73 2.15
N LEU A 15 -5.81 3.49 1.55
CA LEU A 15 -5.74 3.70 0.09
C LEU A 15 -5.63 2.38 -0.69
N LEU A 16 -4.90 1.41 -0.15
CA LEU A 16 -4.75 0.09 -0.75
C LEU A 16 -5.89 -0.89 -0.40
N GLY A 17 -6.73 -0.56 0.60
CA GLY A 17 -7.74 -1.45 1.15
C GLY A 17 -7.15 -2.68 1.85
N ILE A 18 -6.05 -2.51 2.57
CA ILE A 18 -5.35 -3.59 3.30
C ILE A 18 -5.16 -3.23 4.78
N LYS A 19 -4.72 -4.20 5.59
CA LYS A 19 -4.32 -3.95 6.98
C LYS A 19 -2.93 -3.32 7.02
N ARG A 20 -2.66 -2.42 7.98
CA ARG A 20 -1.34 -1.81 8.21
C ARG A 20 -0.20 -2.85 8.35
N ARG A 21 -0.46 -3.98 9.01
CA ARG A 21 0.53 -5.08 9.12
C ARG A 21 0.90 -5.67 7.75
N SER A 22 -0.07 -5.76 6.84
CA SER A 22 0.15 -6.22 5.46
C SER A 22 0.99 -5.21 4.68
N LEU A 23 0.81 -3.91 4.91
CA LEU A 23 1.64 -2.86 4.31
C LEU A 23 3.13 -3.08 4.58
N TYR A 24 3.53 -3.29 5.85
CA TYR A 24 4.92 -3.58 6.19
C TYR A 24 5.44 -4.88 5.56
N THR A 25 4.55 -5.87 5.41
CA THR A 25 4.90 -7.11 4.72
C THR A 25 5.16 -6.86 3.24
N TYR A 26 4.37 -6.00 2.60
CA TYR A 26 4.52 -5.64 1.18
C TYR A 26 5.83 -4.89 0.95
N VAL A 27 6.11 -3.86 1.75
CA VAL A 27 7.38 -3.11 1.71
C VAL A 27 8.59 -4.05 1.79
N ARG A 28 8.53 -5.07 2.65
CA ARG A 28 9.62 -6.01 2.86
C ARG A 28 9.73 -7.12 1.81
N ARG A 29 8.61 -7.59 1.26
CA ARG A 29 8.56 -8.83 0.45
C ARG A 29 8.33 -8.60 -1.04
N LEU A 30 7.67 -7.50 -1.42
CA LEU A 30 7.35 -7.20 -2.81
C LEU A 30 8.40 -6.25 -3.37
N LYS A 31 9.15 -6.72 -4.37
CA LYS A 31 10.23 -5.94 -4.99
C LYS A 31 9.72 -4.64 -5.64
N ASP A 32 8.55 -4.70 -6.26
CA ASP A 32 7.98 -3.58 -7.02
C ASP A 32 7.02 -2.71 -6.19
N PHE A 33 6.97 -2.94 -4.87
CA PHE A 33 6.09 -2.17 -4.00
C PHE A 33 6.68 -0.78 -3.70
N PRO A 34 5.86 0.30 -3.68
CA PRO A 34 6.35 1.65 -3.40
C PRO A 34 7.05 1.73 -2.05
N GLN A 35 8.33 2.09 -2.07
CA GLN A 35 9.14 2.19 -0.86
C GLN A 35 8.82 3.50 -0.13
N PRO A 36 8.68 3.47 1.21
CA PRO A 36 8.42 4.67 1.98
C PRO A 36 9.66 5.55 2.06
N VAL A 37 9.42 6.86 2.17
CA VAL A 37 10.41 7.84 2.58
C VAL A 37 10.39 7.92 4.11
N LYS A 38 11.56 7.78 4.73
CA LYS A 38 11.70 7.89 6.19
C LYS A 38 11.99 9.34 6.58
N ILE A 39 11.06 9.97 7.30
CA ILE A 39 11.24 11.31 7.88
C ILE A 39 11.23 11.16 9.39
N GLY A 40 12.41 11.26 10.02
CA GLY A 40 12.60 10.99 11.44
C GLY A 40 12.19 9.56 11.80
N ARG A 41 11.14 9.43 12.63
CA ARG A 41 10.56 8.14 13.05
C ARG A 41 9.36 7.69 12.21
N THR A 42 8.89 8.54 11.30
CA THR A 42 7.69 8.29 10.51
C THR A 42 8.06 7.79 9.12
N LEU A 43 7.34 6.77 8.65
CA LEU A 43 7.40 6.30 7.27
C LEU A 43 6.24 6.93 6.50
N LEU A 44 6.58 7.62 5.43
CA LEU A 44 5.64 8.28 4.54
C LEU A 44 5.67 7.64 3.16
N PHE A 45 4.51 7.47 2.56
CA PHE A 45 4.34 6.85 1.26
C PHE A 45 3.78 7.86 0.29
N ASP A 46 4.32 7.90 -0.92
CA ASP A 46 3.74 8.74 -1.97
C ASP A 46 2.36 8.20 -2.38
N ARG A 47 1.32 9.03 -2.23
CA ARG A 47 -0.08 8.62 -2.45
C ARG A 47 -0.31 8.21 -3.90
N GLN A 48 0.19 9.00 -4.84
CA GLN A 48 -0.01 8.75 -6.27
C GLN A 48 0.64 7.42 -6.69
N THR A 49 1.82 7.14 -6.17
CA THR A 49 2.55 5.90 -6.44
C THR A 49 1.83 4.69 -5.87
N LEU A 50 1.25 4.78 -4.68
CA LEU A 50 0.40 3.72 -4.10
C LEU A 50 -0.84 3.44 -4.96
N ILE A 51 -1.53 4.49 -5.40
CA ILE A 51 -2.72 4.38 -6.26
C ILE A 51 -2.34 3.72 -7.59
N ASN A 52 -1.27 4.20 -8.23
CA ASN A 52 -0.76 3.64 -9.49
C ASN A 52 -0.36 2.17 -9.33
N TRP A 53 0.29 1.82 -8.22
CA TRP A 53 0.66 0.44 -7.92
C TRP A 53 -0.57 -0.45 -7.74
N ARG A 54 -1.59 0.04 -7.03
CA ARG A 54 -2.85 -0.67 -6.80
C ARG A 54 -3.63 -0.92 -8.08
N ALA A 55 -3.64 0.04 -9.00
CA ALA A 55 -4.25 -0.10 -10.31
C ALA A 55 -3.61 -1.26 -11.12
N LYS A 56 -2.28 -1.41 -11.01
CA LYS A 56 -1.52 -2.51 -11.64
C LYS A 56 -1.65 -3.85 -10.91
N HIS A 57 -1.94 -3.81 -9.61
CA HIS A 57 -2.04 -4.99 -8.74
C HIS A 57 -3.42 -5.05 -8.08
N PRO A 58 -4.47 -5.34 -8.87
CA PRO A 58 -5.81 -5.48 -8.31
C PRO A 58 -5.79 -6.58 -7.25
N ALA A 59 -6.60 -6.42 -6.19
CA ALA A 59 -6.79 -7.48 -5.22
C ALA A 59 -7.19 -8.75 -6.00
N ARG A 60 -6.46 -9.85 -5.77
CA ARG A 60 -6.90 -11.14 -6.27
C ARG A 60 -8.33 -11.32 -5.78
N ARG A 61 -9.29 -11.31 -6.71
CA ARG A 61 -10.66 -11.73 -6.40
C ARG A 61 -10.49 -13.10 -5.75
N LYS A 62 -10.98 -13.26 -4.51
CA LYS A 62 -11.17 -14.62 -3.98
C LYS A 62 -11.92 -15.35 -5.09
N ARG A 63 -11.35 -16.43 -5.64
CA ARG A 63 -12.17 -17.35 -6.41
C ARG A 63 -13.31 -17.68 -5.47
N ASP A 64 -14.53 -17.34 -5.85
CA ASP A 64 -15.70 -18.05 -5.39
C ASP A 64 -15.38 -19.53 -5.62
N SER A 65 -14.96 -20.22 -4.56
CA SER A 65 -14.93 -21.67 -4.59
C SER A 65 -16.38 -22.09 -4.83
N PRO A 66 -16.69 -22.85 -5.90
CA PRO A 66 -18.03 -23.39 -6.03
C PRO A 66 -18.30 -24.25 -4.78
N PRO A 67 -19.51 -24.19 -4.20
CA PRO A 67 -19.89 -25.16 -3.18
C PRO A 67 -19.74 -26.56 -3.79
N ALA A 68 -19.08 -27.44 -3.04
CA ALA A 68 -18.88 -28.85 -3.39
C ALA A 68 -20.20 -29.60 -3.46
#